data_AF-A0A4W5M1I9-F1
#
_entry.id   AF-A0A4W5M1I9-F1
#
_cell.length_a   1.000
_cell.length_b   1.000
_cell.length_c   1.000
_cell.angle_alpha   90.00
_cell.angle_beta   90.00
_cell.angle_gamma   90.00
#
_symmetry.space_group_name_H-M   'P 1'
#
loop_
_entity.id
_entity.type
_entity.pdbx_description
1 polymer ?
#
loop_
_entity_poly.entity_id
_entity_poly.type
_entity_poly.pdbx_seq_one_letter_code
_entity_poly.pdbx_strand_id
1 'polypeptide(L)' 'MKRPRTPCERARDAVINDPPGVYVPKCDCQGEYTPEQHWGSTGSSWCVTRTGQKIPGTETPPGTA' A
#
# COMPACT_ATOMS: atom_id res chain seq x y z
N MET A 1 26.26 -5.24 -0.13
CA MET A 1 25.50 -4.73 -1.29
C MET A 1 24.07 -4.45 -0.82
N LYS A 2 23.54 -3.23 -1.00
CA LYS A 2 22.11 -2.98 -0.71
C LYS A 2 21.31 -3.38 -1.95
N ARG A 3 20.30 -4.25 -1.80
CA ARG A 3 19.38 -4.60 -2.88
C ARG A 3 18.74 -3.31 -3.42
N PRO A 4 18.59 -3.13 -4.74
CA PRO A 4 17.85 -2.00 -5.28
C PRO A 4 16.42 -2.00 -4.72
N ARG A 5 15.92 -0.82 -4.34
CA ARG A 5 14.55 -0.70 -3.85
C ARG A 5 13.56 -1.02 -4.97
N THR A 6 12.53 -1.80 -4.64
CA THR A 6 11.41 -2.07 -5.54
C THR A 6 10.47 -0.85 -5.66
N PRO A 7 9.50 -0.88 -6.59
CA PRO A 7 8.47 0.16 -6.67
C PRO A 7 7.71 0.37 -5.36
N CYS A 8 7.30 -0.70 -4.66
CA CYS A 8 6.58 -0.59 -3.39
C CYS A 8 7.48 0.00 -2.30
N GLU A 9 8.71 -0.48 -2.15
CA GLU A 9 9.66 0.02 -1.16
C GLU A 9 9.97 1.51 -1.38
N ARG A 10 10.09 1.95 -2.64
CA ARG A 10 10.25 3.37 -2.98
C ARG A 10 9.02 4.21 -2.62
N ALA A 11 7.81 3.71 -2.91
CA ALA A 11 6.58 4.41 -2.59
C ALA A 11 6.38 4.55 -1.07
N ARG A 12 6.70 3.50 -0.32
CA ARG A 12 6.71 3.52 1.16
C ARG A 12 7.70 4.55 1.70
N ASP A 13 8.93 4.55 1.20
CA ASP A 13 9.98 5.47 1.67
C ASP A 13 9.69 6.92 1.30
N ALA A 14 8.95 7.18 0.22
CA ALA A 14 8.57 8.53 -0.20
C ALA A 14 7.61 9.22 0.79
N VAL A 15 6.82 8.44 1.54
CA VAL A 15 5.81 8.95 2.48
C VAL A 15 6.20 8.78 3.94
N ILE A 16 7.44 8.39 4.24
CA ILE A 16 7.87 8.11 5.62
C ILE A 16 7.98 9.37 6.50
N ASN A 17 8.20 10.53 5.87
CA ASN A 17 8.29 11.83 6.54
C ASN A 17 6.98 12.64 6.40
N ASP A 18 5.96 12.07 5.78
CA ASP A 18 4.68 12.73 5.62
C ASP A 18 3.88 12.73 6.94
N PRO A 19 2.90 13.64 7.08
CA PRO A 19 2.06 13.69 8.26
C PRO A 19 1.36 12.35 8.55
N PRO A 20 1.12 12.03 9.84
CA PRO A 20 0.30 10.89 10.21
C PRO A 20 -1.06 10.94 9.50
N GLY A 21 -1.47 9.81 8.95
CA GLY A 21 -2.75 9.69 8.23
C GLY A 21 -2.62 9.53 6.72
N VAL A 22 -1.43 9.73 6.15
CA VAL A 22 -1.19 9.36 4.74
C VAL A 22 -1.25 7.85 4.52
N TYR A 23 -1.57 7.47 3.30
CA TYR A 23 -1.54 6.07 2.88
C TYR A 23 -0.09 5.60 2.73
N VAL A 24 0.27 4.55 3.48
CA VAL A 24 1.56 3.89 3.37
C VAL A 24 1.35 2.52 2.73
N PRO A 25 1.86 2.26 1.52
CA PRO A 25 1.68 0.97 0.86
C PRO A 25 2.40 -0.15 1.63
N LYS A 26 1.73 -1.29 1.75
CA LYS A 26 2.32 -2.52 2.28
C LYS A 26 3.04 -3.29 1.19
N CYS A 27 4.28 -3.66 1.51
CA CYS A 27 5.12 -4.49 0.66
C CYS A 27 5.33 -5.86 1.30
N ASP A 28 5.43 -6.89 0.47
CA ASP A 28 5.74 -8.25 0.90
C ASP A 28 7.26 -8.46 1.11
N CYS A 29 7.68 -9.70 1.39
CA CYS A 29 9.09 -10.04 1.61
C CYS A 29 9.97 -9.91 0.37
N GLN A 30 9.38 -9.91 -0.83
CA GLN A 30 10.06 -9.66 -2.10
C GLN A 30 10.13 -8.16 -2.43
N GLY A 31 9.41 -7.33 -1.66
CA GLY A 31 9.26 -5.90 -1.90
C GLY A 31 8.18 -5.59 -2.95
N GLU A 32 7.33 -6.53 -3.32
CA GLU A 32 6.17 -6.26 -4.18
C GLU A 32 4.99 -5.77 -3.34
N TYR A 33 3.99 -5.17 -3.98
CA TYR A 33 2.78 -4.76 -3.27
C TYR A 33 2.02 -5.99 -2.76
N THR A 34 1.60 -5.96 -1.50
CA THR A 34 0.68 -6.99 -0.99
C THR A 34 -0.65 -6.93 -1.75
N PRO A 35 -1.29 -8.05 -2.09
CA PRO A 35 -2.53 -8.06 -2.85
C PRO A 35 -3.65 -7.24 -2.21
N GLU A 36 -3.68 -7.18 -0.89
CA GLU A 36 -4.56 -6.30 -0.12
C GLU A 36 -3.76 -5.12 0.44
N GLN A 37 -4.30 -3.92 0.25
CA GLN A 37 -3.81 -2.67 0.81
C GLN A 37 -4.85 -2.12 1.76
N HIS A 38 -4.39 -1.49 2.84
CA HIS A 38 -5.27 -0.86 3.82
C HIS A 38 -4.78 0.56 4.08
N TRP A 39 -5.72 1.49 4.16
CA TRP A 39 -5.45 2.85 4.57
C TRP A 39 -6.03 3.06 5.97
N GLY A 40 -5.19 2.88 6.98
CA GLY A 40 -5.62 2.91 8.38
C GLY A 40 -6.29 4.22 8.79
N SER A 41 -5.92 5.35 8.18
CA SER A 41 -6.50 6.66 8.50
C SER A 41 -7.93 6.84 8.00
N THR A 42 -8.28 6.23 6.88
CA THR A 42 -9.63 6.28 6.32
C THR A 42 -10.43 5.02 6.64
N GLY A 43 -9.77 3.97 7.15
CA GLY A 43 -10.37 2.65 7.37
C GLY A 43 -10.81 1.97 6.07
N SER A 44 -10.32 2.42 4.92
CA SER A 44 -10.62 1.80 3.62
C SER A 44 -9.59 0.73 3.29
N SER A 45 -10.03 -0.36 2.66
CA SER A 45 -9.15 -1.41 2.14
C SER A 45 -9.45 -1.64 0.67
N TRP A 46 -8.47 -2.09 -0.11
CA TRP A 46 -8.66 -2.42 -1.52
C TRP A 46 -7.65 -3.45 -2.00
N CYS A 47 -7.98 -4.15 -3.09
CA CYS A 47 -7.04 -5.04 -3.73
C CYS A 47 -6.17 -4.28 -4.75
N VAL A 48 -4.91 -4.69 -4.87
CA VAL A 48 -3.96 -4.19 -5.88
C VAL A 48 -3.29 -5.33 -6.62
N THR A 49 -2.77 -5.04 -7.81
CA THR A 49 -1.85 -5.92 -8.52
C THR A 49 -0.46 -5.88 -7.86
N ARG A 50 0.44 -6.80 -8.27
CA ARG A 50 1.85 -6.83 -7.81
C ARG A 50 2.62 -5.53 -8.08
N THR A 51 2.15 -4.73 -9.04
CA THR A 51 2.72 -3.42 -9.41
C THR A 51 2.11 -2.26 -8.61
N GLY A 52 1.12 -2.52 -7.75
CA GLY A 52 0.45 -1.51 -6.92
C GLY A 52 -0.75 -0.84 -7.58
N GLN A 53 -1.23 -1.33 -8.73
CA GLN A 53 -2.44 -0.79 -9.35
C GLN A 53 -3.68 -1.31 -8.61
N LYS A 54 -4.49 -0.39 -8.12
CA LYS A 54 -5.79 -0.69 -7.50
C LYS A 54 -6.72 -1.38 -8.51
N ILE A 55 -7.33 -2.48 -8.06
CA ILE A 55 -8.32 -3.23 -8.84
C ILE A 55 -9.68 -2.55 -8.68
N PRO A 56 -10.33 -2.09 -9.77
CA PRO A 56 -11.64 -1.45 -9.69
C PRO A 56 -12.69 -2.34 -9.00
N GLY A 57 -13.53 -1.74 -8.15
CA GLY A 57 -14.60 -2.45 -7.45
C GLY A 57 -14.18 -3.27 -6.24
N THR A 58 -12.89 -3.27 -5.87
CA THR A 58 -12.39 -4.00 -4.67
C THR A 58 -12.23 -3.11 -3.45
N GLU A 59 -12.52 -1.82 -3.57
CA GLU A 59 -12.45 -0.90 -2.44
C GLU A 59 -13.63 -1.11 -1.49
N THR A 60 -13.30 -1.45 -0.25
CA THR A 60 -14.24 -1.53 0.86
C THR A 60 -14.14 -0.24 1.69
N PRO A 61 -15.25 0.49 1.86
CA PRO A 61 -15.29 1.67 2.71
C PRO A 61 -15.22 1.28 4.20
N PRO A 62 -14.76 2.20 5.07
CA PRO A 62 -14.74 1.98 6.52
C PRO A 62 -16.14 1.62 7.04
N GLY A 63 -16.23 0.52 7.80
CA GLY A 63 -17.45 0.12 8.50
C GLY A 63 -18.31 -0.93 7.79
N THR A 64 -17.85 -1.50 6.68
CA THR A 64 -18.48 -2.69 6.08
C THR A 64 -17.77 -3.94 6.61
N ALA A 65 -18.15 -4.37 7.82
CA ALA A 65 -17.78 -5.67 8.38
C ALA A 65 -18.94 -6.65 8.18
#